data_AF-A0A3M1MXG2-F1
#
_entry.id   AF-A0A3M1MXG2-F1
#
_cell.length_a   1.000
_cell.length_b   1.000
_cell.length_c   1.000
_cell.angle_alpha   90.00
_cell.angle_beta   90.00
_cell.angle_gamma   90.00
#
_symmetry.space_group_name_H-M   'P 1'
#
loop_
_entity.id
_entity.type
_entity.pdbx_description
1 polymer ?
#
loop_
_entity_poly.entity_id
_entity_poly.type
_entity_poly.pdbx_seq_one_letter_code
_entity_poly.pdbx_strand_id
1 'polypeptide(L)'
;GGSGDDTLTGGIGADTFRWELGDQGSAGSPAIDTVTDFDPAATTSGGDTLDLRDLLQGEDQLLDNLGDYLHFEQSGSDTIVHVSSSGGFASGYVPGAEDQTIVLQNVDLTSGFTDDQLIIQDLLNKGKLLTD
;
A
#
# COMPACT_ATOMS: atom_id res chain seq x y z
N GLY A 1 7.99 -7.42 6.22
CA GLY A 1 9.25 -7.60 6.98
C GLY A 1 9.75 -9.00 6.75
N GLY A 2 9.89 -9.37 5.48
CA GLY A 2 9.86 -10.78 5.08
C GLY A 2 8.42 -11.29 4.99
N SER A 3 8.31 -12.62 4.82
CA SER A 3 7.03 -13.33 4.73
C SER A 3 6.30 -13.46 6.07
N GLY A 4 4.98 -13.39 6.03
CA GLY A 4 4.10 -13.58 7.19
C GLY A 4 3.59 -12.25 7.74
N ASP A 5 3.02 -12.27 8.95
CA ASP A 5 2.43 -11.09 9.55
C ASP A 5 3.47 -10.31 10.37
N ASP A 6 3.83 -9.11 9.93
CA ASP A 6 4.85 -8.29 10.59
C ASP A 6 4.30 -7.03 11.27
N THR A 7 5.07 -6.52 12.22
CA THR A 7 4.90 -5.17 12.78
C THR A 7 6.17 -4.37 12.47
N LEU A 8 6.02 -3.29 11.71
CA LEU A 8 7.09 -2.47 11.18
C LEU A 8 7.05 -1.08 11.81
N THR A 9 8.21 -0.59 12.24
CA THR A 9 8.41 0.76 12.80
C THR A 9 9.63 1.37 12.15
N GLY A 10 9.49 2.53 11.51
CA GLY A 10 10.59 3.24 10.84
C GLY A 10 11.42 4.06 11.81
N GLY A 11 10.75 4.72 12.74
CA GLY A 11 11.34 5.58 13.76
C GLY A 11 11.38 7.04 13.33
N ILE A 12 12.56 7.65 13.41
CA ILE A 12 12.73 9.07 13.09
C ILE A 12 13.40 9.18 11.73
N GLY A 13 12.77 9.93 10.83
CA GLY A 13 13.32 10.22 9.52
C GLY A 13 12.26 9.98 8.45
N ALA A 14 12.69 10.04 7.20
CA ALA A 14 11.90 9.54 6.08
C ALA A 14 12.31 8.09 5.85
N ASP A 15 11.42 7.17 6.16
CA ASP A 15 11.65 5.74 6.07
C ASP A 15 11.00 5.15 4.81
N THR A 16 11.52 4.01 4.37
CA THR A 16 10.95 3.23 3.28
C THR A 16 10.56 1.85 3.78
N PHE A 17 9.26 1.59 3.79
CA PHE A 17 8.70 0.27 4.04
C PHE A 17 8.60 -0.43 2.69
N ARG A 18 9.34 -1.53 2.54
CA ARG A 18 9.46 -2.25 1.28
C ARG A 18 8.90 -3.65 1.42
N TRP A 19 8.16 -4.06 0.39
CA TRP A 19 7.68 -5.43 0.20
C TRP A 19 8.36 -6.03 -1.03
N GLU A 20 8.86 -7.25 -0.87
CA GLU A 20 9.51 -8.03 -1.92
C GLU A 20 8.59 -9.14 -2.44
N LEU A 21 8.83 -9.61 -3.65
CA LEU A 21 8.11 -10.78 -4.18
C LEU A 21 8.37 -12.00 -3.30
N GLY A 22 7.30 -12.56 -2.72
CA GLY A 22 7.34 -13.69 -1.80
C GLY A 22 7.11 -13.31 -0.33
N ASP A 23 7.00 -12.02 -0.01
CA ASP A 23 6.57 -11.56 1.31
C ASP A 23 5.06 -11.79 1.50
N GLN A 24 4.27 -11.64 0.42
CA GLN A 24 2.83 -11.77 0.46
C GLN A 24 2.35 -13.19 0.80
N GLY A 25 1.10 -13.28 1.25
CA GLY A 25 0.39 -14.53 1.44
C GLY A 25 -0.09 -15.13 0.11
N SER A 26 -1.18 -15.90 0.18
CA SER A 26 -1.85 -16.41 -1.01
C SER A 26 -3.15 -15.66 -1.24
N ALA A 27 -3.59 -15.53 -2.49
CA ALA A 27 -4.88 -14.90 -2.81
C ALA A 27 -6.04 -15.46 -1.95
N GLY A 28 -6.75 -14.57 -1.25
CA GLY A 28 -7.82 -14.90 -0.30
C GLY A 28 -7.33 -15.32 1.09
N SER A 29 -6.03 -15.27 1.35
CA SER A 29 -5.38 -15.50 2.65
C SER A 29 -4.12 -14.64 2.72
N PRO A 30 -4.29 -13.31 2.81
CA PRO A 30 -3.18 -12.37 2.74
C PRO A 30 -2.28 -12.47 3.97
N ALA A 31 -1.01 -12.10 3.78
CA ALA A 31 -0.14 -11.71 4.90
C ALA A 31 -0.60 -10.33 5.40
N ILE A 32 -0.57 -10.11 6.72
CA ILE A 32 -1.06 -8.88 7.35
C ILE A 32 0.09 -8.16 8.05
N ASP A 33 0.54 -7.07 7.45
CA ASP A 33 1.59 -6.22 8.02
C ASP A 33 1.00 -4.97 8.64
N THR A 34 1.55 -4.53 9.77
CA THR A 34 1.18 -3.28 10.44
C THR A 34 2.36 -2.34 10.48
N VAL A 35 2.22 -1.16 9.87
CA VAL A 35 3.17 -0.05 10.02
C VAL A 35 2.67 0.87 11.12
N THR A 36 3.48 1.05 12.16
CA THR A 36 3.04 1.70 13.40
C THR A 36 3.16 3.23 13.40
N ASP A 37 3.98 3.79 12.51
CA ASP A 37 4.44 5.18 12.57
C ASP A 37 4.59 5.86 11.21
N PHE A 38 3.84 5.40 10.20
CA PHE A 38 3.91 5.94 8.84
C PHE A 38 3.57 7.44 8.80
N ASP A 39 4.52 8.29 8.40
CA ASP A 39 4.30 9.74 8.25
C ASP A 39 3.64 10.05 6.89
N PRO A 40 2.39 10.59 6.85
CA PRO A 40 1.66 10.91 5.63
C PRO A 40 2.18 12.14 4.85
N ALA A 41 3.18 12.86 5.35
CA ALA A 41 3.77 14.01 4.67
C ALA A 41 4.41 13.64 3.32
N ALA A 42 4.64 14.63 2.46
CA ALA A 42 5.45 14.39 1.26
C ALA A 42 6.88 14.00 1.64
N THR A 43 7.53 13.16 0.83
CA THR A 43 8.93 12.74 1.06
C THR A 43 9.90 13.93 1.08
N THR A 44 9.60 14.99 0.33
CA THR A 44 10.34 16.27 0.35
C THR A 44 10.21 17.03 1.68
N SER A 45 9.26 16.65 2.52
CA SER A 45 9.01 17.17 3.87
C SER A 45 9.35 16.15 4.97
N GLY A 46 9.99 15.03 4.62
CA GLY A 46 10.39 13.99 5.56
C GLY A 46 9.39 12.86 5.77
N GLY A 47 8.33 12.76 4.96
CA GLY A 47 7.37 11.66 5.07
C GLY A 47 7.87 10.32 4.50
N ASP A 48 7.19 9.25 4.89
CA ASP A 48 7.60 7.87 4.59
C ASP A 48 7.15 7.37 3.22
N THR A 49 7.68 6.23 2.79
CA THR A 49 7.41 5.64 1.48
C THR A 49 7.00 4.18 1.60
N LEU A 50 5.98 3.77 0.83
CA LEU A 50 5.67 2.38 0.52
C LEU A 50 6.36 2.02 -0.80
N ASP A 51 7.26 1.05 -0.77
CA ASP A 51 7.95 0.52 -1.95
C ASP A 51 7.39 -0.85 -2.30
N LEU A 52 6.59 -0.90 -3.37
CA LEU A 52 5.89 -2.09 -3.87
C LEU A 52 6.41 -2.56 -5.24
N ARG A 53 7.49 -1.94 -5.76
CA ARG A 53 8.07 -2.26 -7.09
C ARG A 53 8.38 -3.73 -7.32
N ASP A 54 8.74 -4.43 -6.25
CA ASP A 54 9.09 -5.84 -6.34
C ASP A 54 7.89 -6.74 -5.99
N LEU A 55 6.93 -6.23 -5.22
CA LEU A 55 5.74 -7.00 -4.86
C LEU A 55 4.76 -7.10 -6.03
N LEU A 56 4.43 -5.98 -6.67
CA LEU A 56 3.47 -5.95 -7.78
C LEU A 56 4.08 -6.61 -9.02
N GLN A 57 3.26 -7.37 -9.74
CA GLN A 57 3.71 -8.16 -10.89
C GLN A 57 2.85 -7.84 -12.11
N GLY A 58 3.47 -7.20 -13.10
CA GLY A 58 2.81 -6.88 -14.37
C GLY A 58 2.01 -5.58 -14.33
N GLU A 59 2.25 -4.73 -13.32
CA GLU A 59 1.89 -3.34 -13.39
C GLU A 59 2.72 -2.62 -14.46
N ASP A 60 2.28 -1.42 -14.80
CA ASP A 60 2.95 -0.46 -15.67
C ASP A 60 2.81 0.87 -14.89
N GLN A 61 3.79 1.78 -14.87
CA GLN A 61 3.66 3.09 -14.17
C GLN A 61 2.54 4.02 -14.68
N LEU A 62 1.63 3.54 -15.51
CA LEU A 62 0.43 4.26 -15.87
C LEU A 62 -0.56 4.17 -14.71
N LEU A 63 -0.85 5.32 -14.10
CA LEU A 63 -1.89 5.53 -13.07
C LEU A 63 -3.17 4.71 -13.28
N ASP A 64 -3.54 4.47 -14.53
CA ASP A 64 -4.77 3.79 -14.93
C ASP A 64 -4.82 2.30 -14.53
N ASN A 65 -3.69 1.63 -14.23
CA ASN A 65 -3.71 0.21 -13.84
C ASN A 65 -3.42 -0.06 -12.36
N LEU A 66 -2.86 0.88 -11.59
CA LEU A 66 -2.55 0.63 -10.18
C LEU A 66 -3.81 0.40 -9.33
N GLY A 67 -4.97 0.87 -9.79
CA GLY A 67 -6.27 0.51 -9.21
C GLY A 67 -6.63 -0.98 -9.34
N ASP A 68 -6.00 -1.71 -10.27
CA ASP A 68 -6.15 -3.16 -10.39
C ASP A 68 -5.39 -3.89 -9.26
N TYR A 69 -4.46 -3.22 -8.58
CA TYR A 69 -3.57 -3.81 -7.57
C TYR A 69 -3.88 -3.32 -6.16
N LEU A 70 -4.29 -2.06 -6.01
CA LEU A 70 -4.39 -1.38 -4.71
C LEU A 70 -5.82 -0.92 -4.43
N HIS A 71 -6.30 -1.20 -3.22
CA HIS A 71 -7.54 -0.66 -2.69
C HIS A 71 -7.32 -0.10 -1.28
N PHE A 72 -7.89 1.06 -0.98
CA PHE A 72 -7.71 1.77 0.28
C PHE A 72 -9.02 1.85 1.05
N GLU A 73 -9.03 1.32 2.27
CA GLU A 73 -10.16 1.39 3.19
C GLU A 73 -9.75 2.15 4.46
N GLN A 74 -10.59 3.08 4.92
CA GLN A 74 -10.43 3.64 6.26
C GLN A 74 -11.14 2.75 7.29
N SER A 75 -10.40 2.30 8.30
CA SER A 75 -10.94 1.53 9.43
C SER A 75 -10.60 2.23 10.75
N GLY A 76 -11.58 2.92 11.32
CA GLY A 76 -11.34 3.76 12.49
C GLY A 76 -10.38 4.90 12.17
N SER A 77 -9.22 4.93 12.83
CA SER A 77 -8.13 5.89 12.57
C SER A 77 -7.10 5.39 11.57
N ASP A 78 -7.21 4.13 11.14
CA ASP A 78 -6.18 3.45 10.35
C ASP A 78 -6.59 3.46 8.88
N THR A 79 -5.59 3.36 8.00
CA THR A 79 -5.80 3.04 6.59
C THR A 79 -5.38 1.61 6.36
N ILE A 80 -6.26 0.81 5.78
CA ILE A 80 -5.96 -0.54 5.30
C ILE A 80 -5.70 -0.43 3.81
N VAL A 81 -4.49 -0.78 3.39
CA VAL A 81 -4.12 -0.93 1.99
C VAL A 81 -4.23 -2.41 1.66
N HIS A 82 -5.25 -2.75 0.89
CA HIS A 82 -5.42 -4.07 0.32
C HIS A 82 -4.61 -4.16 -0.97
N VAL A 83 -3.85 -5.24 -1.11
CA VAL A 83 -2.96 -5.45 -2.25
C VAL A 83 -3.28 -6.79 -2.91
N SER A 84 -3.42 -6.76 -4.23
CA SER A 84 -3.38 -7.94 -5.09
C SER A 84 -2.11 -7.86 -5.92
N SER A 85 -1.08 -8.64 -5.57
CA SER A 85 0.21 -8.60 -6.27
C SER A 85 0.11 -8.92 -7.77
N SER A 86 -0.97 -9.58 -8.20
CA SER A 86 -1.24 -9.95 -9.60
C SER A 86 -2.35 -9.16 -10.29
N GLY A 87 -2.77 -8.00 -9.76
CA GLY A 87 -3.72 -7.12 -10.44
C GLY A 87 -5.18 -7.61 -10.44
N GLY A 88 -5.61 -8.29 -9.37
CA GLY A 88 -6.93 -8.92 -9.28
C GLY A 88 -8.12 -7.99 -9.04
N PHE A 89 -7.91 -6.67 -8.89
CA PHE A 89 -8.94 -5.67 -8.60
C PHE A 89 -9.42 -4.88 -9.81
N ALA A 90 -9.16 -5.34 -11.04
CA ALA A 90 -9.54 -4.63 -12.27
C ALA A 90 -11.05 -4.34 -12.45
N SER A 91 -11.91 -4.85 -11.56
CA SER A 91 -13.34 -4.54 -11.50
C SER A 91 -13.77 -4.06 -10.11
N GLY A 92 -12.85 -3.45 -9.36
CA GLY A 92 -12.97 -3.11 -7.95
C GLY A 92 -12.39 -4.18 -7.03
N TYR A 93 -12.30 -3.86 -5.74
CA TYR A 93 -11.74 -4.75 -4.71
C TYR A 93 -12.46 -6.10 -4.65
N VAL A 94 -11.66 -7.18 -4.61
CA VAL A 94 -12.11 -8.57 -4.51
C VAL A 94 -11.32 -9.26 -3.38
N PRO A 95 -11.93 -9.56 -2.22
CA PRO A 95 -11.21 -10.19 -1.09
C PRO A 95 -10.49 -11.50 -1.44
N GLY A 96 -11.05 -12.27 -2.38
CA GLY A 96 -10.45 -13.52 -2.86
C GLY A 96 -9.21 -13.35 -3.74
N ALA A 97 -8.88 -12.12 -4.15
CA ALA A 97 -7.70 -11.79 -4.95
C ALA A 97 -6.64 -11.03 -4.14
N GLU A 98 -6.95 -10.63 -2.91
CA GLU A 98 -6.00 -10.00 -1.99
C GLU A 98 -5.00 -11.03 -1.47
N ASP A 99 -3.72 -10.71 -1.55
CA ASP A 99 -2.62 -11.55 -1.06
C ASP A 99 -1.71 -10.81 -0.07
N GLN A 100 -1.85 -9.49 0.08
CA GLN A 100 -1.20 -8.71 1.11
C GLN A 100 -2.14 -7.63 1.66
N THR A 101 -2.16 -7.48 2.98
CA THR A 101 -2.82 -6.38 3.69
C THR A 101 -1.74 -5.56 4.38
N ILE A 102 -1.78 -4.23 4.23
CA ILE A 102 -0.90 -3.30 4.95
C ILE A 102 -1.77 -2.36 5.77
N VAL A 103 -1.65 -2.45 7.09
CA VAL A 103 -2.34 -1.56 8.04
C VAL A 103 -1.42 -0.40 8.39
N LEU A 104 -1.81 0.81 8.02
CA LEU A 104 -1.14 2.04 8.42
C LEU A 104 -1.83 2.58 9.67
N GLN A 105 -1.23 2.31 10.82
CA GLN A 105 -1.82 2.59 12.12
C GLN A 105 -1.90 4.10 12.36
N ASN A 106 -3.06 4.59 12.79
CA ASN A 106 -3.35 6.00 13.08
C ASN A 106 -3.09 6.96 11.89
N VAL A 107 -3.21 6.47 10.66
CA VAL A 107 -3.06 7.26 9.43
C VAL A 107 -4.35 7.21 8.62
N ASP A 108 -4.79 8.37 8.12
CA ASP A 108 -5.90 8.47 7.16
C ASP A 108 -5.36 8.99 5.82
N LEU A 109 -5.19 8.10 4.83
CA LEU A 109 -4.84 8.45 3.46
C LEU A 109 -6.07 8.72 2.58
N THR A 110 -7.27 8.42 3.07
CA THR A 110 -8.52 8.49 2.30
C THR A 110 -9.16 9.89 2.37
N SER A 111 -8.78 10.67 3.39
CA SER A 111 -9.35 11.99 3.66
C SER A 111 -9.29 12.92 2.46
N GLY A 112 -10.47 13.34 1.97
CA GLY A 112 -10.58 14.29 0.85
C GLY A 112 -10.58 13.65 -0.54
N PHE A 113 -10.54 12.33 -0.64
CA PHE A 113 -10.60 11.59 -1.91
C PHE A 113 -11.88 10.76 -2.02
N THR A 114 -12.33 10.50 -3.25
CA THR A 114 -13.59 9.79 -3.53
C THR A 114 -13.39 8.37 -4.06
N ASP A 115 -12.17 8.03 -4.46
CA ASP A 115 -11.80 6.74 -5.05
C ASP A 115 -10.30 6.46 -4.88
N ASP A 116 -9.92 5.21 -5.10
CA ASP A 116 -8.53 4.74 -4.99
C ASP A 116 -7.59 5.44 -5.98
N GLN A 117 -8.08 5.79 -7.18
CA GLN A 117 -7.25 6.42 -8.21
C GLN A 117 -6.73 7.79 -7.75
N LEU A 118 -7.57 8.59 -7.08
CA LEU A 118 -7.16 9.86 -6.51
C LEU A 118 -6.19 9.70 -5.33
N ILE A 119 -6.34 8.66 -4.51
CA ILE A 119 -5.42 8.34 -3.41
C ILE A 119 -4.05 7.94 -3.98
N ILE A 120 -4.02 6.99 -4.92
CA ILE A 120 -2.81 6.54 -5.61
C ILE A 120 -2.10 7.74 -6.25
N GLN A 121 -2.85 8.60 -6.95
CA GLN A 121 -2.30 9.80 -7.58
C GLN A 121 -1.66 10.76 -6.56
N ASP A 122 -2.28 10.97 -5.40
CA ASP A 122 -1.72 11.80 -4.33
C ASP A 122 -0.42 11.19 -3.76
N LEU A 123 -0.41 9.87 -3.52
CA LEU A 123 0.77 9.16 -3.03
C LEU A 123 1.93 9.26 -4.03
N LEU A 124 1.67 9.04 -5.32
CA LEU A 124 2.69 9.19 -6.37
C LEU A 124 3.21 10.63 -6.44
N ASN A 125 2.33 11.64 -6.39
CA ASN A 125 2.74 13.05 -6.42
C ASN A 125 3.59 13.46 -5.21
N LYS A 126 3.33 12.87 -4.05
CA LYS A 126 4.08 13.09 -2.82
C LYS A 126 5.33 12.19 -2.69
N GLY A 127 5.54 11.28 -3.65
CA GLY A 127 6.63 10.31 -3.67
C GLY A 127 6.49 9.20 -2.62
N LYS A 128 5.29 8.98 -2.10
CA LYS A 128 5.01 8.01 -1.01
C LYS A 128 4.76 6.59 -1.50
N LEU A 129 4.64 6.39 -2.80
CA LEU A 129 4.41 5.09 -3.42
C LEU A 129 5.43 4.89 -4.53
N LEU A 130 6.18 3.80 -4.48
CA LEU A 130 7.07 3.36 -5.55
C LEU A 130 6.53 2.06 -6.15
N THR A 131 6.37 2.03 -7.47
CA THR A 131 5.91 0.92 -8.32
C THR A 131 6.72 0.93 -9.63
N ASP A 132 6.85 -0.18 -10.36
CA ASP A 132 7.77 -0.28 -11.51
C ASP A 132 7.27 0.36 -12.80
#